data_AF-A0A0F8C0N5-F1
#
_entry.id   AF-A0A0F8C0N5-F1
#
_cell.length_a   1.000
_cell.length_b   1.000
_cell.length_c   1.000
_cell.angle_alpha   90.00
_cell.angle_beta   90.00
_cell.angle_gamma   90.00
#
_symmetry.space_group_name_H-M   'P 1'
#
loop_
_entity.id
_entity.type
_entity.pdbx_description
1 polymer ?
#
loop_
_entity_poly.entity_id
_entity_poly.type
_entity_poly.pdbx_seq_one_letter_code
_entity_poly.pdbx_strand_id
1 'polypeptide(L)'
;MAKKDKFSIFLEEKKEKWENFLKEKGVLEKYPTDFFLDLVDAYKDLGIIYRYFGDKQKSSWFFKYFVTFNAPSSRYGKLSDEQVADVGFLHDYSTYFVNEAIYFNLSNSDSLTAEKLFGWAAENFVVPEDYFDFWMKEGYFDDIAVAHLWRGYSLLNLGKYEEAHELLVQVVPYLNRYKKSGVEMWRTVEYALTKAVVPLCEYKLNPTDETLKNAQKGIEEFIKSLRENRHKLKAYLYYFHLKEKFADVYEAKSVPAEIKQQEKKPLPEIKVEFLLDDEKPGIIAITSLEGGSEDFLGTNSELEKYCDEIRKLGDYPNLASLMETYLSESYLEPEPLVEECERLLARNNVADWVKEKTRIVLRVAEDAVESGHNLYFYFSPDIE
;
A
#
# COMPACT_ATOMS: atom_id res chain seq x y z
N MET A 1 -27.76 -9.19 -17.26
CA MET A 1 -26.52 -8.39 -17.22
C MET A 1 -26.01 -8.41 -15.80
N ALA A 2 -24.77 -8.84 -15.55
CA ALA A 2 -24.19 -8.74 -14.21
C ALA A 2 -24.07 -7.26 -13.83
N LYS A 3 -24.46 -6.89 -12.61
CA LYS A 3 -24.34 -5.53 -12.09
C LYS A 3 -22.84 -5.21 -12.00
N LYS A 4 -22.37 -4.16 -12.68
CA LYS A 4 -20.98 -3.70 -12.58
C LYS A 4 -20.72 -3.22 -11.14
N ASP A 5 -19.57 -3.57 -10.58
CA ASP A 5 -19.17 -3.07 -9.26
C ASP A 5 -18.82 -1.57 -9.32
N LYS A 6 -18.84 -0.89 -8.16
CA LYS A 6 -18.60 0.56 -8.05
C LYS A 6 -17.24 0.99 -8.62
N PHE A 7 -16.22 0.15 -8.49
CA PHE A 7 -14.87 0.47 -8.97
C PHE A 7 -14.80 0.37 -10.50
N SER A 8 -15.42 -0.66 -11.09
CA SER A 8 -15.52 -0.80 -12.55
C SER A 8 -16.23 0.39 -13.20
N ILE A 9 -17.28 0.94 -12.56
CA ILE A 9 -17.95 2.17 -13.03
C ILE A 9 -16.98 3.36 -13.00
N PHE A 10 -16.29 3.56 -11.87
CA PHE A 10 -15.28 4.61 -11.72
C PHE A 10 -14.20 4.54 -12.82
N LEU A 11 -13.72 3.34 -13.16
CA LEU A 11 -12.71 3.17 -14.22
C LEU A 11 -13.25 3.52 -15.60
N GLU A 12 -14.52 3.22 -15.90
CA GLU A 12 -15.14 3.60 -17.17
C GLU A 12 -15.27 5.11 -17.32
N GLU A 13 -15.76 5.80 -16.28
CA GLU A 13 -15.85 7.27 -16.25
C GLU A 13 -14.47 7.93 -16.39
N LYS A 14 -13.48 7.41 -15.64
CA LYS A 14 -12.10 7.92 -15.69
C LYS A 14 -11.46 7.69 -17.07
N LYS A 15 -11.69 6.52 -17.66
CA LYS A 15 -11.22 6.18 -19.01
C LYS A 15 -11.81 7.14 -20.05
N GLU A 16 -13.13 7.34 -20.04
CA GLU A 16 -13.80 8.24 -20.97
C GLU A 16 -13.26 9.67 -20.85
N LYS A 17 -13.12 10.17 -19.63
CA LYS A 17 -12.51 11.48 -19.36
C LYS A 17 -11.13 11.60 -20.00
N TRP A 18 -10.23 10.64 -19.75
CA TRP A 18 -8.86 10.70 -20.25
C TRP A 18 -8.75 10.48 -21.75
N GLU A 19 -9.55 9.59 -22.33
CA GLU A 19 -9.59 9.42 -23.78
C GLU A 19 -10.06 10.70 -24.49
N ASN A 20 -11.12 11.34 -23.98
CA ASN A 20 -11.62 12.59 -24.57
C ASN A 20 -10.59 13.70 -24.45
N PHE A 21 -9.96 13.85 -23.28
CA PHE A 21 -8.87 14.80 -23.08
C PHE A 21 -7.71 14.58 -24.08
N LEU A 22 -7.24 13.34 -24.25
CA LEU A 22 -6.16 13.07 -25.21
C LEU A 22 -6.60 13.19 -26.68
N LYS A 23 -7.88 12.92 -27.01
CA LYS A 23 -8.45 13.15 -28.34
C LYS A 23 -8.49 14.64 -28.67
N GLU A 24 -8.94 15.48 -27.74
CA GLU A 24 -8.97 16.94 -27.89
C GLU A 24 -7.57 17.53 -28.11
N LYS A 25 -6.56 16.93 -27.48
CA LYS A 25 -5.14 17.28 -27.69
C LYS A 25 -4.54 16.64 -28.95
N GLY A 26 -5.25 15.76 -29.64
CA GLY A 26 -4.77 15.08 -30.86
C GLY A 26 -3.69 14.03 -30.60
N VAL A 27 -3.56 13.53 -29.37
CA VAL A 27 -2.46 12.69 -28.89
C VAL A 27 -2.90 11.36 -28.27
N LEU A 28 -4.14 10.92 -28.45
CA LEU A 28 -4.59 9.64 -27.85
C LEU A 28 -3.77 8.42 -28.31
N GLU A 29 -3.41 8.38 -29.59
CA GLU A 29 -2.63 7.29 -30.20
C GLU A 29 -1.35 7.82 -30.88
N LYS A 30 -0.90 9.00 -30.45
CA LYS A 30 0.29 9.67 -30.98
C LYS A 30 1.09 10.23 -29.84
N TYR A 31 2.39 10.24 -30.02
CA TYR A 31 3.26 10.87 -29.06
C TYR A 31 3.08 12.41 -29.08
N PRO A 32 2.72 13.05 -27.95
CA PRO A 32 2.69 14.50 -27.84
C PRO A 32 4.05 15.13 -28.08
N THR A 33 4.03 16.32 -28.67
CA THR A 33 5.22 17.18 -28.82
C THR A 33 5.49 18.02 -27.58
N ASP A 34 4.45 18.33 -26.80
CA ASP A 34 4.51 19.17 -25.60
C ASP A 34 4.21 18.37 -24.33
N PHE A 35 4.85 18.75 -23.22
CA PHE A 35 4.76 18.06 -21.94
C PHE A 35 4.09 18.92 -20.88
N PHE A 36 3.09 18.37 -20.19
CA PHE A 36 2.48 18.95 -18.99
C PHE A 36 1.84 17.84 -18.15
N LEU A 37 1.66 18.11 -16.85
CA LEU A 37 1.34 17.09 -15.84
C LEU A 37 0.05 16.30 -16.13
N ASP A 38 -1.03 16.96 -16.55
CA ASP A 38 -2.29 16.26 -16.85
C ASP A 38 -2.14 15.20 -17.95
N LEU A 39 -1.22 15.42 -18.90
CA LEU A 39 -0.95 14.46 -19.96
C LEU A 39 -0.22 13.22 -19.42
N VAL A 40 0.69 13.41 -18.48
CA VAL A 40 1.36 12.31 -17.74
C VAL A 40 0.32 11.51 -16.98
N ASP A 41 -0.57 12.16 -16.24
CA ASP A 41 -1.60 11.45 -15.48
C ASP A 41 -2.56 10.68 -16.37
N ALA A 42 -3.00 11.28 -17.49
CA ALA A 42 -3.91 10.64 -18.44
C ALA A 42 -3.32 9.35 -19.04
N TYR A 43 -2.07 9.40 -19.51
CA TYR A 43 -1.43 8.22 -20.10
C TYR A 43 -1.22 7.11 -19.06
N LYS A 44 -0.86 7.47 -17.82
CA LYS A 44 -0.58 6.52 -16.73
C LYS A 44 -1.85 5.78 -16.35
N ASP A 45 -2.90 6.56 -16.08
CA ASP A 45 -4.20 6.03 -15.73
C ASP A 45 -4.75 5.16 -16.86
N LEU A 46 -4.68 5.60 -18.12
CA LEU A 46 -5.14 4.79 -19.25
C LEU A 46 -4.36 3.49 -19.39
N GLY A 47 -3.03 3.49 -19.20
CA GLY A 47 -2.23 2.26 -19.19
C GLY A 47 -2.73 1.24 -18.17
N ILE A 48 -3.05 1.71 -16.96
CA ILE A 48 -3.58 0.89 -15.87
C ILE A 48 -5.02 0.42 -16.19
N ILE A 49 -5.89 1.34 -16.62
CA ILE A 49 -7.30 1.06 -16.89
C ILE A 49 -7.46 0.05 -18.05
N TYR A 50 -6.71 0.22 -19.13
CA TYR A 50 -6.73 -0.73 -20.24
C TYR A 50 -6.22 -2.11 -19.81
N ARG A 51 -5.21 -2.17 -18.94
CA ARG A 51 -4.74 -3.45 -18.37
C ARG A 51 -5.83 -4.13 -17.55
N TYR A 52 -6.54 -3.36 -16.72
CA TYR A 52 -7.64 -3.86 -15.89
C TYR A 52 -8.75 -4.48 -16.74
N PHE A 53 -9.14 -3.83 -17.84
CA PHE A 53 -10.15 -4.37 -18.77
C PHE A 53 -9.61 -5.47 -19.71
N GLY A 54 -8.37 -5.92 -19.53
CA GLY A 54 -7.78 -7.02 -20.30
C GLY A 54 -7.18 -6.62 -21.65
N ASP A 55 -7.17 -5.34 -22.02
CA ASP A 55 -6.55 -4.84 -23.23
C ASP A 55 -5.04 -4.62 -23.02
N LYS A 56 -4.31 -5.74 -23.00
CA LYS A 56 -2.85 -5.73 -22.80
C LYS A 56 -2.12 -4.94 -23.88
N GLN A 57 -2.60 -4.97 -25.13
CA GLN A 57 -1.94 -4.29 -26.24
C GLN A 57 -1.99 -2.77 -26.07
N LYS A 58 -3.18 -2.20 -25.81
CA LYS A 58 -3.29 -0.76 -25.55
C LYS A 58 -2.57 -0.37 -24.29
N SER A 59 -2.71 -1.14 -23.22
CA SER A 59 -1.99 -0.91 -21.97
C SER A 59 -0.47 -0.82 -22.18
N SER A 60 0.13 -1.80 -22.87
CA SER A 60 1.56 -1.77 -23.19
C SER A 60 1.95 -0.60 -24.07
N TRP A 61 1.07 -0.15 -24.98
CA TRP A 61 1.30 1.08 -25.76
C TRP A 61 1.35 2.33 -24.86
N PHE A 62 0.41 2.49 -23.92
CA PHE A 62 0.41 3.60 -22.96
C PHE A 62 1.60 3.55 -22.00
N PHE A 63 2.07 2.37 -21.58
CA PHE A 63 3.30 2.28 -20.78
C PHE A 63 4.55 2.55 -21.60
N LYS A 64 4.58 2.11 -22.86
CA LYS A 64 5.68 2.39 -23.79
C LYS A 64 5.86 3.88 -24.03
N TYR A 65 4.76 4.65 -24.02
CA TYR A 65 4.81 6.11 -24.06
C TYR A 65 5.74 6.70 -23.00
N PHE A 66 5.56 6.34 -21.72
CA PHE A 66 6.36 6.88 -20.62
C PHE A 66 7.84 6.65 -20.79
N VAL A 67 8.21 5.42 -21.13
CA VAL A 67 9.62 5.04 -21.27
C VAL A 67 10.29 5.59 -22.53
N THR A 68 9.50 6.06 -23.51
CA THR A 68 10.02 6.61 -24.78
C THR A 68 10.13 8.14 -24.73
N PHE A 69 9.19 8.84 -24.10
CA PHE A 69 9.13 10.30 -24.08
C PHE A 69 9.71 10.93 -22.81
N ASN A 70 9.76 10.16 -21.73
CA ASN A 70 10.23 10.61 -20.44
C ASN A 70 11.57 9.99 -20.04
N ALA A 71 12.32 9.45 -21.00
CA ALA A 71 13.75 9.26 -20.86
C ALA A 71 14.45 10.52 -21.37
N PRO A 72 14.66 11.56 -20.54
CA PRO A 72 15.77 12.44 -20.80
C PRO A 72 17.03 11.62 -20.50
N SER A 73 17.41 10.77 -21.43
CA SER A 73 18.74 10.16 -21.48
C SER A 73 19.85 11.22 -21.37
N SER A 74 19.51 12.50 -21.64
CA SER A 74 20.35 13.69 -21.43
C SER A 74 20.09 14.51 -20.15
N ARG A 75 19.02 14.27 -19.34
CA ARG A 75 18.89 14.86 -17.98
C ARG A 75 19.44 13.95 -16.89
N TYR A 76 19.88 12.73 -17.21
CA TYR A 76 20.82 11.96 -16.39
C TYR A 76 22.26 12.53 -16.46
N GLY A 77 22.41 13.78 -16.92
CA GLY A 77 23.62 14.54 -16.65
C GLY A 77 23.90 14.51 -15.15
N LYS A 78 25.19 14.47 -14.79
CA LYS A 78 25.65 14.50 -13.40
C LYS A 78 24.72 15.40 -12.58
N LEU A 79 23.97 14.80 -11.66
CA LEU A 79 23.27 15.54 -10.62
C LEU A 79 24.28 16.53 -10.04
N SER A 80 23.86 17.76 -9.77
CA SER A 80 24.77 18.69 -9.09
C SER A 80 25.14 18.11 -7.74
N ASP A 81 26.31 18.46 -7.20
CA ASP A 81 26.72 18.00 -5.87
C ASP A 81 25.67 18.39 -4.81
N GLU A 82 24.96 19.50 -5.00
CA GLU A 82 23.83 19.93 -4.16
C GLU A 82 22.62 18.99 -4.25
N GLN A 83 22.28 18.50 -5.44
CA GLN A 83 21.17 17.56 -5.64
C GLN A 83 21.50 16.16 -5.10
N VAL A 84 22.77 15.76 -5.15
CA VAL A 84 23.24 14.50 -4.55
C VAL A 84 23.28 14.59 -3.02
N ALA A 85 23.49 15.79 -2.47
CA ALA A 85 23.47 16.01 -1.02
C ALA A 85 22.05 16.08 -0.42
N ASP A 86 21.02 16.32 -1.24
CA ASP A 86 19.63 16.36 -0.79
C ASP A 86 18.96 14.98 -0.86
N VAL A 87 18.86 14.33 0.30
CA VAL A 87 18.24 13.00 0.46
C VAL A 87 16.77 13.00 0.01
N GLY A 88 16.02 14.08 0.29
CA GLY A 88 14.61 14.19 -0.12
C GLY A 88 14.48 14.23 -1.64
N PHE A 89 15.33 15.03 -2.29
CA PHE A 89 15.40 15.08 -3.75
C PHE A 89 15.75 13.73 -4.36
N LEU A 90 16.74 13.02 -3.80
CA LEU A 90 17.13 11.69 -4.27
C LEU A 90 15.99 10.66 -4.11
N HIS A 91 15.22 10.72 -3.02
CA HIS A 91 14.08 9.82 -2.80
C HIS A 91 12.93 10.07 -3.79
N ASP A 92 12.59 11.33 -4.06
CA ASP A 92 11.58 11.68 -5.07
C ASP A 92 12.01 11.18 -6.46
N TYR A 93 13.29 11.38 -6.80
CA TYR A 93 13.86 10.93 -8.06
C TYR A 93 13.93 9.40 -8.16
N SER A 94 14.24 8.72 -7.06
CA SER A 94 14.25 7.26 -6.98
C SER A 94 12.83 6.68 -7.13
N THR A 95 11.81 7.35 -6.59
CA THR A 95 10.39 6.96 -6.75
C THR A 95 9.97 7.03 -8.22
N TYR A 96 10.43 8.07 -8.93
CA TYR A 96 10.23 8.17 -10.37
C TYR A 96 10.82 6.95 -11.10
N PHE A 97 12.07 6.57 -10.79
CA PHE A 97 12.72 5.43 -11.43
C PHE A 97 12.11 4.07 -11.10
N VAL A 98 11.60 3.87 -9.89
CA VAL A 98 10.82 2.66 -9.57
C VAL A 98 9.61 2.55 -10.50
N ASN A 99 8.85 3.64 -10.68
CA ASN A 99 7.68 3.64 -11.57
C ASN A 99 8.08 3.44 -13.04
N GLU A 100 9.14 4.08 -13.49
CA GLU A 100 9.64 3.93 -14.85
C GLU A 100 10.11 2.50 -15.13
N ALA A 101 10.83 1.87 -14.19
CA ALA A 101 11.21 0.46 -14.27
C ALA A 101 9.99 -0.46 -14.40
N ILE A 102 8.93 -0.18 -13.64
CA ILE A 102 7.65 -0.91 -13.76
C ILE A 102 7.05 -0.74 -15.16
N TYR A 103 7.05 0.47 -15.73
CA TYR A 103 6.54 0.70 -17.08
C TYR A 103 7.38 -0.04 -18.14
N PHE A 104 8.70 -0.10 -18.00
CA PHE A 104 9.56 -0.91 -18.88
C PHE A 104 9.17 -2.39 -18.82
N ASN A 105 8.96 -2.93 -17.63
CA ASN A 105 8.52 -4.31 -17.44
C ASN A 105 7.13 -4.55 -18.05
N LEU A 106 6.13 -3.73 -17.72
CA LEU A 106 4.73 -3.91 -18.18
C LEU A 106 4.53 -3.64 -19.69
N SER A 107 5.43 -2.88 -20.31
CA SER A 107 5.44 -2.66 -21.75
C SER A 107 6.21 -3.74 -22.52
N ASN A 108 6.95 -4.63 -21.83
CA ASN A 108 7.88 -5.59 -22.43
C ASN A 108 8.89 -4.93 -23.39
N SER A 109 9.30 -3.69 -23.09
CA SER A 109 10.15 -2.91 -24.00
C SER A 109 11.64 -3.20 -23.80
N ASP A 110 12.13 -3.12 -22.55
CA ASP A 110 13.54 -3.30 -22.22
C ASP A 110 13.72 -3.69 -20.74
N SER A 111 13.91 -4.98 -20.48
CA SER A 111 14.09 -5.50 -19.11
C SER A 111 15.45 -5.13 -18.50
N LEU A 112 16.49 -4.92 -19.31
CA LEU A 112 17.81 -4.53 -18.81
C LEU A 112 17.79 -3.08 -18.31
N THR A 113 17.07 -2.20 -18.99
CA THR A 113 16.87 -0.83 -18.51
C THR A 113 16.03 -0.83 -17.23
N ALA A 114 14.96 -1.63 -17.14
CA ALA A 114 14.21 -1.78 -15.90
C ALA A 114 15.10 -2.20 -14.73
N GLU A 115 15.98 -3.19 -14.93
CA GLU A 115 16.91 -3.67 -13.91
C GLU A 115 17.89 -2.57 -13.46
N LYS A 116 18.46 -1.80 -14.39
CA LYS A 116 19.32 -0.66 -14.07
C LYS A 116 18.60 0.40 -13.25
N LEU A 117 17.35 0.70 -13.58
CA LEU A 117 16.54 1.68 -12.85
C LEU A 117 16.22 1.22 -11.43
N PHE A 118 15.89 -0.06 -11.23
CA PHE A 118 15.77 -0.63 -9.89
C PHE A 118 17.11 -0.61 -9.14
N GLY A 119 18.23 -0.89 -9.82
CA GLY A 119 19.57 -0.78 -9.25
C GLY A 119 19.84 0.62 -8.72
N TRP A 120 19.61 1.64 -9.56
CA TRP A 120 19.79 3.03 -9.17
C TRP A 120 18.90 3.42 -7.98
N ALA A 121 17.61 3.06 -8.01
CA ALA A 121 16.71 3.34 -6.91
C ALA A 121 17.16 2.65 -5.60
N ALA A 122 17.59 1.39 -5.66
CA ALA A 122 18.08 0.66 -4.48
C ALA A 122 19.33 1.31 -3.85
N GLU A 123 20.19 1.93 -4.66
CA GLU A 123 21.39 2.64 -4.22
C GLU A 123 21.08 4.03 -3.65
N ASN A 124 20.03 4.70 -4.14
CA ASN A 124 19.73 6.10 -3.80
C ASN A 124 18.58 6.29 -2.80
N PHE A 125 17.85 5.23 -2.44
CA PHE A 125 16.95 5.21 -1.26
C PHE A 125 17.69 4.86 0.05
N VAL A 126 19.02 4.89 0.06
CA VAL A 126 19.79 4.73 1.29
C VAL A 126 19.67 6.00 2.11
N VAL A 127 19.15 5.89 3.34
CA VAL A 127 19.14 6.98 4.31
C VAL A 127 20.49 6.99 5.02
N PRO A 128 21.29 8.08 4.89
CA PRO A 128 22.51 8.23 5.67
C PRO A 128 22.24 8.22 7.18
N GLU A 129 23.18 7.73 7.99
CA GLU A 129 22.98 7.55 9.44
C GLU A 129 22.62 8.86 10.17
N ASP A 130 23.24 9.97 9.79
CA ASP A 130 22.94 11.30 10.34
C ASP A 130 21.52 11.77 10.01
N TYR A 131 21.05 11.51 8.78
CA TYR A 131 19.65 11.76 8.40
C TYR A 131 18.68 10.84 9.12
N PHE A 132 19.03 9.56 9.28
CA PHE A 132 18.19 8.60 9.98
C PHE A 132 18.00 9.00 11.45
N ASP A 133 19.10 9.33 12.15
CA ASP A 133 19.05 9.79 13.54
C ASP A 133 18.22 11.07 13.69
N PHE A 134 18.41 12.03 12.76
CA PHE A 134 17.61 13.24 12.72
C PHE A 134 16.12 12.94 12.49
N TRP A 135 15.80 12.10 11.51
CA TRP A 135 14.42 11.71 11.19
C TRP A 135 13.72 10.97 12.33
N MET A 136 14.43 10.04 12.97
CA MET A 136 13.94 9.35 14.15
C MET A 136 13.66 10.31 15.31
N LYS A 137 14.55 11.28 15.54
CA LYS A 137 14.40 12.27 16.61
C LYS A 137 13.23 13.23 16.37
N GLU A 138 13.04 13.69 15.13
CA GLU A 138 12.02 14.68 14.77
C GLU A 138 10.67 14.04 14.39
N GLY A 139 10.58 12.70 14.37
CA GLY A 139 9.33 11.98 14.13
C GLY A 139 8.95 11.80 12.65
N TYR A 140 9.91 11.91 11.73
CA TYR A 140 9.75 11.67 10.29
C TYR A 140 9.70 10.17 9.95
N PHE A 141 8.86 9.42 10.66
CA PHE A 141 8.76 7.97 10.49
C PHE A 141 8.18 7.56 9.14
N ASP A 142 7.34 8.41 8.52
CA ASP A 142 6.80 8.16 7.18
C ASP A 142 7.88 8.24 6.10
N ASP A 143 8.80 9.21 6.19
CA ASP A 143 9.94 9.32 5.27
C ASP A 143 10.88 8.10 5.38
N ILE A 144 11.16 7.65 6.61
CA ILE A 144 11.92 6.42 6.86
C ILE A 144 11.20 5.22 6.23
N ALA A 145 9.89 5.08 6.48
CA ALA A 145 9.09 3.98 5.95
C ALA A 145 9.07 3.94 4.42
N VAL A 146 8.94 5.11 3.78
CA VAL A 146 8.94 5.25 2.32
C VAL A 146 10.30 4.86 1.73
N ALA A 147 11.40 5.30 2.34
CA ALA A 147 12.74 4.91 1.91
C ALA A 147 12.94 3.38 2.01
N HIS A 148 12.55 2.79 3.14
CA HIS A 148 12.62 1.34 3.36
C HIS A 148 11.75 0.59 2.34
N LEU A 149 10.52 1.04 2.11
CA LEU A 149 9.60 0.41 1.18
C LEU A 149 10.15 0.40 -0.24
N TRP A 150 10.57 1.54 -0.78
CA TRP A 150 10.98 1.61 -2.18
C TRP A 150 12.36 1.05 -2.43
N ARG A 151 13.29 1.15 -1.46
CA ARG A 151 14.55 0.41 -1.51
C ARG A 151 14.29 -1.09 -1.48
N GLY A 152 13.47 -1.57 -0.54
CA GLY A 152 13.10 -2.97 -0.41
C GLY A 152 12.39 -3.50 -1.66
N TYR A 153 11.47 -2.73 -2.23
CA TYR A 153 10.80 -3.05 -3.49
C TYR A 153 11.80 -3.19 -4.65
N SER A 154 12.76 -2.28 -4.74
CA SER A 154 13.80 -2.31 -5.76
C SER A 154 14.70 -3.54 -5.61
N LEU A 155 15.17 -3.83 -4.39
CA LEU A 155 15.98 -5.00 -4.06
C LEU A 155 15.24 -6.33 -4.35
N LEU A 156 13.95 -6.41 -4.03
CA LEU A 156 13.08 -7.54 -4.35
C LEU A 156 13.06 -7.80 -5.88
N ASN A 157 12.99 -6.75 -6.69
CA ASN A 157 13.00 -6.85 -8.15
C ASN A 157 14.36 -7.24 -8.75
N LEU A 158 15.44 -7.00 -8.01
CA LEU A 158 16.82 -7.40 -8.31
C LEU A 158 17.18 -8.79 -7.77
N GLY A 159 16.25 -9.49 -7.12
CA GLY A 159 16.50 -10.81 -6.53
C GLY A 159 17.29 -10.80 -5.21
N LYS A 160 17.49 -9.62 -4.62
CA LYS A 160 18.19 -9.45 -3.33
C LYS A 160 17.20 -9.60 -2.17
N TYR A 161 16.63 -10.80 -2.04
CA TYR A 161 15.48 -11.05 -1.15
C TYR A 161 15.81 -10.88 0.34
N GLU A 162 17.03 -11.18 0.77
CA GLU A 162 17.46 -11.06 2.17
C GLU A 162 17.48 -9.59 2.59
N GLU A 163 18.18 -8.74 1.84
CA GLU A 163 18.24 -7.28 2.05
C GLU A 163 16.85 -6.63 1.90
N ALA A 164 16.05 -7.08 0.93
CA ALA A 164 14.70 -6.58 0.73
C ALA A 164 13.80 -6.88 1.95
N HIS A 165 13.83 -8.12 2.44
CA HIS A 165 13.02 -8.54 3.58
C HIS A 165 13.35 -7.74 4.84
N GLU A 166 14.65 -7.52 5.12
CA GLU A 166 15.11 -6.74 6.26
C GLU A 166 14.49 -5.34 6.31
N LEU A 167 14.42 -4.66 5.17
CA LEU A 167 13.84 -3.33 5.08
C LEU A 167 12.30 -3.37 5.11
N LEU A 168 11.68 -4.30 4.39
CA LEU A 168 10.24 -4.31 4.17
C LEU A 168 9.43 -4.61 5.44
N VAL A 169 9.95 -5.44 6.35
CA VAL A 169 9.24 -5.71 7.62
C VAL A 169 9.23 -4.52 8.56
N GLN A 170 10.12 -3.54 8.36
CA GLN A 170 10.22 -2.33 9.19
C GLN A 170 9.19 -1.25 8.79
N VAL A 171 8.65 -1.33 7.56
CA VAL A 171 7.74 -0.32 7.00
C VAL A 171 6.48 -0.16 7.85
N VAL A 172 5.77 -1.25 8.15
CA VAL A 172 4.53 -1.20 8.96
C VAL A 172 4.80 -0.65 10.37
N PRO A 173 5.83 -1.12 11.11
CA PRO A 173 6.21 -0.50 12.38
C PRO A 173 6.40 1.02 12.32
N TYR A 174 7.11 1.55 11.32
CA TYR A 174 7.30 3.00 11.17
C TYR A 174 6.01 3.74 10.83
N LEU A 175 5.19 3.21 9.91
CA LEU A 175 3.90 3.83 9.55
C LEU A 175 2.93 3.82 10.73
N ASN A 176 2.89 2.75 11.52
CA ASN A 176 2.07 2.69 12.73
C ASN A 176 2.49 3.78 13.72
N ARG A 177 3.80 3.99 13.88
CA ARG A 177 4.34 5.03 14.76
C ARG A 177 4.01 6.44 14.25
N TYR A 178 4.17 6.68 12.95
CA TYR A 178 3.75 7.93 12.33
C TYR A 178 2.28 8.25 12.62
N LYS A 179 1.39 7.27 12.45
CA LYS A 179 -0.04 7.46 12.75
C LYS A 179 -0.32 7.68 14.24
N LYS A 180 0.40 6.99 15.14
CA LYS A 180 0.33 7.23 16.60
C LYS A 180 0.76 8.64 17.01
N SER A 181 1.51 9.34 16.16
CA SER A 181 1.82 10.76 16.36
C SER A 181 0.65 11.71 16.03
N GLY A 182 -0.54 11.17 15.72
CA GLY A 182 -1.76 11.93 15.43
C GLY A 182 -1.78 12.58 14.05
N VAL A 183 -0.86 12.19 13.15
CA VAL A 183 -0.77 12.72 11.79
C VAL A 183 -1.55 11.84 10.81
N GLU A 184 -2.22 12.46 9.84
CA GLU A 184 -2.95 11.80 8.77
C GLU A 184 -2.02 10.94 7.89
N MET A 185 -2.45 9.71 7.59
CA MET A 185 -1.69 8.72 6.82
C MET A 185 -2.01 8.82 5.33
N TRP A 186 -1.29 9.71 4.65
CA TRP A 186 -1.39 9.91 3.21
C TRP A 186 -0.74 8.79 2.36
N ARG A 187 -0.05 7.83 2.98
CA ARG A 187 0.71 6.73 2.33
C ARG A 187 -0.04 5.40 2.32
N THR A 188 -1.35 5.42 2.08
CA THR A 188 -2.23 4.22 2.15
C THR A 188 -1.82 3.09 1.19
N VAL A 189 -1.38 3.43 -0.03
CA VAL A 189 -0.96 2.43 -1.03
C VAL A 189 0.33 1.75 -0.59
N GLU A 190 1.27 2.55 -0.10
CA GLU A 190 2.56 2.11 0.43
C GLU A 190 2.38 1.18 1.63
N TYR A 191 1.51 1.53 2.58
CA TYR A 191 1.12 0.66 3.69
C TYR A 191 0.56 -0.68 3.18
N ALA A 192 -0.43 -0.63 2.29
CA ALA A 192 -1.07 -1.83 1.74
C ALA A 192 -0.09 -2.72 0.95
N LEU A 193 0.88 -2.12 0.24
CA LEU A 193 1.83 -2.84 -0.60
C LEU A 193 2.68 -3.84 0.20
N THR A 194 2.98 -3.53 1.47
CA THR A 194 3.72 -4.43 2.38
C THR A 194 3.07 -5.80 2.52
N LYS A 195 1.72 -5.88 2.45
CA LYS A 195 0.95 -7.13 2.48
C LYS A 195 1.32 -8.08 1.33
N ALA A 196 1.77 -7.55 0.21
CA ALA A 196 2.23 -8.35 -0.92
C ALA A 196 3.74 -8.62 -0.86
N VAL A 197 4.54 -7.58 -0.60
CA VAL A 197 6.00 -7.66 -0.81
C VAL A 197 6.74 -8.37 0.32
N VAL A 198 6.25 -8.32 1.57
CA VAL A 198 6.85 -9.07 2.68
C VAL A 198 6.65 -10.58 2.47
N PRO A 199 5.43 -11.11 2.26
CA PRO A 199 5.24 -12.55 2.00
C PRO A 199 5.95 -13.05 0.74
N LEU A 200 6.09 -12.20 -0.29
CA LEU A 200 6.89 -12.53 -1.47
C LEU A 200 8.37 -12.77 -1.11
N CYS A 201 8.96 -11.92 -0.27
CA CYS A 201 10.33 -12.12 0.20
C CYS A 201 10.43 -13.39 1.05
N GLU A 202 9.50 -13.60 2.00
CA GLU A 202 9.47 -14.81 2.84
C GLU A 202 9.43 -16.09 2.00
N TYR A 203 8.60 -16.13 0.94
CA TYR A 203 8.55 -17.27 0.02
C TYR A 203 9.87 -17.45 -0.75
N LYS A 204 10.46 -16.37 -1.26
CA LYS A 204 11.72 -16.45 -2.00
C LYS A 204 12.90 -16.88 -1.12
N LEU A 205 12.84 -16.62 0.19
CA LEU A 205 13.85 -17.02 1.17
C LEU A 205 13.61 -18.42 1.73
N ASN A 206 12.36 -18.78 2.00
CA ASN A 206 11.97 -20.06 2.60
C ASN A 206 10.75 -20.68 1.87
N PRO A 207 10.96 -21.20 0.65
CA PRO A 207 9.89 -21.69 -0.21
C PRO A 207 9.21 -22.95 0.34
N THR A 208 7.99 -22.76 0.85
CA THR A 208 7.11 -23.80 1.39
C THR A 208 5.70 -23.63 0.84
N ASP A 209 4.87 -24.67 0.90
CA ASP A 209 3.48 -24.56 0.41
C ASP A 209 2.67 -23.51 1.22
N GLU A 210 3.05 -23.27 2.47
CA GLU A 210 2.48 -22.23 3.33
C GLU A 210 2.92 -20.82 2.89
N THR A 211 4.22 -20.57 2.78
CA THR A 211 4.74 -19.27 2.33
C THR A 211 4.32 -18.94 0.90
N LEU A 212 4.19 -19.93 0.02
CA LEU A 212 3.64 -19.75 -1.33
C LEU A 212 2.20 -19.24 -1.28
N LYS A 213 1.35 -19.88 -0.47
CA LYS A 213 -0.03 -19.44 -0.27
C LYS A 213 -0.09 -18.05 0.33
N ASN A 214 0.77 -17.74 1.29
CA ASN A 214 0.86 -16.41 1.89
C ASN A 214 1.27 -15.35 0.87
N ALA A 215 2.26 -15.64 0.02
CA ALA A 215 2.68 -14.73 -1.06
C ALA A 215 1.54 -14.47 -2.07
N GLN A 216 0.85 -15.53 -2.51
CA GLN A 216 -0.30 -15.42 -3.42
C GLN A 216 -1.46 -14.63 -2.79
N LYS A 217 -1.78 -14.94 -1.53
CA LYS A 217 -2.80 -14.25 -0.74
C LYS A 217 -2.44 -12.79 -0.53
N GLY A 218 -1.18 -12.49 -0.22
CA GLY A 218 -0.66 -11.14 -0.01
C GLY A 218 -0.84 -10.22 -1.22
N ILE A 219 -0.56 -10.73 -2.44
CA ILE A 219 -0.80 -9.99 -3.69
C ILE A 219 -2.28 -9.61 -3.85
N GLU A 220 -3.19 -10.53 -3.50
CA GLU A 220 -4.63 -10.30 -3.59
C GLU A 220 -5.16 -9.41 -2.45
N GLU A 221 -4.62 -9.55 -1.24
CA GLU A 221 -5.00 -8.74 -0.09
C GLU A 221 -4.56 -7.29 -0.23
N PHE A 222 -3.39 -7.03 -0.84
CA PHE A 222 -2.92 -5.69 -1.15
C PHE A 222 -3.97 -4.85 -1.89
N ILE A 223 -4.54 -5.39 -2.98
CA ILE A 223 -5.51 -4.61 -3.76
C ILE A 223 -6.89 -4.55 -3.07
N LYS A 224 -7.25 -5.58 -2.29
CA LYS A 224 -8.52 -5.66 -1.57
C LYS A 224 -8.58 -4.77 -0.33
N SER A 225 -7.44 -4.51 0.32
CA SER A 225 -7.38 -3.66 1.51
C SER A 225 -7.61 -2.18 1.19
N LEU A 226 -7.32 -1.77 -0.04
CA LEU A 226 -7.59 -0.40 -0.48
C LEU A 226 -9.08 -0.24 -0.72
N ARG A 227 -9.72 0.75 -0.12
CA ARG A 227 -11.17 1.02 -0.29
C ARG A 227 -11.43 2.13 -1.29
N GLU A 228 -10.68 3.22 -1.17
CA GLU A 228 -10.70 4.39 -2.06
C GLU A 228 -10.40 4.04 -3.52
N ASN A 229 -11.29 4.42 -4.44
CA ASN A 229 -11.12 4.14 -5.87
C ASN A 229 -9.85 4.76 -6.46
N ARG A 230 -9.44 5.95 -5.97
CA ARG A 230 -8.20 6.60 -6.40
C ARG A 230 -6.96 5.83 -5.94
N HIS A 231 -6.95 5.35 -4.69
CA HIS A 231 -5.87 4.54 -4.16
C HIS A 231 -5.78 3.19 -4.88
N LYS A 232 -6.93 2.55 -5.14
CA LYS A 232 -7.00 1.33 -5.97
C LYS A 232 -6.39 1.55 -7.34
N LEU A 233 -6.77 2.63 -8.05
CA LEU A 233 -6.23 2.93 -9.37
C LEU A 233 -4.70 3.06 -9.35
N LYS A 234 -4.14 3.82 -8.38
CA LYS A 234 -2.67 3.92 -8.19
C LYS A 234 -2.05 2.54 -7.92
N ALA A 235 -2.67 1.75 -7.05
CA ALA A 235 -2.18 0.45 -6.63
C ALA A 235 -2.20 -0.63 -7.73
N TYR A 236 -3.11 -0.52 -8.70
CA TYR A 236 -3.19 -1.47 -9.80
C TYR A 236 -1.91 -1.51 -10.65
N LEU A 237 -1.14 -0.42 -10.70
CA LEU A 237 0.20 -0.42 -11.33
C LEU A 237 1.10 -1.50 -10.69
N TYR A 238 1.23 -1.49 -9.36
CA TYR A 238 2.03 -2.45 -8.62
C TYR A 238 1.41 -3.84 -8.64
N TYR A 239 0.07 -3.95 -8.57
CA TYR A 239 -0.62 -5.24 -8.64
C TYR A 239 -0.33 -5.97 -9.96
N PHE A 240 -0.44 -5.27 -11.09
CA PHE A 240 -0.10 -5.86 -12.39
C PHE A 240 1.38 -6.21 -12.48
N HIS A 241 2.25 -5.32 -12.01
CA HIS A 241 3.68 -5.57 -12.01
C HIS A 241 4.06 -6.81 -11.20
N LEU A 242 3.55 -6.93 -9.97
CA LEU A 242 3.83 -8.07 -9.10
C LEU A 242 3.35 -9.39 -9.72
N LYS A 243 2.15 -9.41 -10.32
CA LYS A 243 1.62 -10.61 -10.97
C LYS A 243 2.44 -11.06 -12.18
N GLU A 244 3.03 -10.12 -12.91
CA GLU A 244 3.82 -10.42 -14.11
C GLU A 244 5.27 -10.75 -13.77
N LYS A 245 5.91 -9.94 -12.93
CA LYS A 245 7.29 -10.13 -12.49
C LYS A 245 7.47 -11.39 -11.65
N PHE A 246 6.48 -11.71 -10.82
CA PHE A 246 6.44 -12.89 -9.95
C PHE A 246 5.38 -13.89 -10.41
N ALA A 247 5.16 -14.03 -11.72
CA ALA A 247 4.25 -15.03 -12.28
C ALA A 247 4.63 -16.46 -11.84
N ASP A 248 5.92 -16.72 -11.64
CA ASP A 248 6.45 -17.98 -11.09
C ASP A 248 5.94 -18.31 -9.69
N VAL A 249 5.51 -17.29 -8.93
CA VAL A 249 4.87 -17.43 -7.62
C VAL A 249 3.35 -17.40 -7.76
N TYR A 250 2.83 -16.39 -8.47
CA TYR A 250 1.39 -16.13 -8.53
C TYR A 250 0.62 -17.25 -9.24
N GLU A 251 1.20 -17.84 -10.29
CA GLU A 251 0.56 -18.90 -11.08
C GLU A 251 0.94 -20.31 -10.62
N ALA A 252 1.85 -20.44 -9.64
CA ALA A 252 2.31 -21.74 -9.15
C ALA A 252 1.23 -22.51 -8.40
N LYS A 253 1.10 -23.81 -8.72
CA LYS A 253 0.18 -24.73 -8.03
C LYS A 253 0.79 -25.35 -6.76
N SER A 254 2.12 -25.44 -6.71
CA SER A 254 2.88 -26.03 -5.60
C SER A 254 4.34 -25.60 -5.69
N VAL A 255 5.08 -25.69 -4.58
CA VAL A 255 6.52 -25.42 -4.60
C VAL A 255 7.26 -26.40 -5.53
N PRO A 256 8.10 -25.94 -6.46
CA PRO A 256 8.90 -26.80 -7.33
C PRO A 256 9.76 -27.80 -6.54
N ALA A 257 9.82 -29.06 -7.01
CA ALA A 257 10.51 -30.13 -6.30
C ALA A 257 12.02 -29.87 -6.11
N GLU A 258 12.64 -29.17 -7.06
CA GLU A 258 14.05 -28.79 -7.07
C GLU A 258 14.39 -27.79 -5.95
N ILE A 259 13.42 -26.94 -5.57
CA ILE A 259 13.58 -25.91 -4.56
C ILE A 259 13.43 -26.49 -3.14
N LYS A 260 12.65 -27.56 -2.97
CA LYS A 260 12.45 -28.26 -1.68
C LYS A 260 13.73 -28.85 -1.08
N GLN A 261 14.81 -28.95 -1.87
CA GLN A 261 16.10 -29.53 -1.45
C GLN A 261 17.13 -28.49 -0.97
N GLN A 262 16.84 -27.19 -1.09
CA GLN A 262 17.75 -26.15 -0.58
C GLN A 262 17.67 -26.04 0.95
N GLU A 263 18.82 -25.86 1.60
CA GLU A 263 18.89 -25.68 3.05
C GLU A 263 18.06 -24.47 3.48
N LYS A 264 17.16 -24.70 4.43
CA LYS A 264 16.33 -23.66 5.03
C LYS A 264 17.22 -22.66 5.75
N LYS A 265 17.35 -21.44 5.21
CA LYS A 265 17.90 -20.34 6.00
C LYS A 265 16.82 -19.86 6.98
N PRO A 266 17.08 -19.84 8.29
CA PRO A 266 16.18 -19.17 9.22
C PRO A 266 16.09 -17.70 8.80
N LEU A 267 14.86 -17.17 8.79
CA LEU A 267 14.67 -15.73 8.60
C LEU A 267 15.43 -15.02 9.73
N PRO A 268 16.25 -14.00 9.42
CA PRO A 268 16.94 -13.25 10.45
C PRO A 268 15.92 -12.65 11.42
N GLU A 269 16.23 -12.71 12.72
CA GLU A 269 15.42 -12.07 13.76
C GLU A 269 15.63 -10.56 13.64
N ILE A 270 14.68 -9.88 13.01
CA ILE A 270 14.76 -8.45 12.76
C ILE A 270 14.30 -7.73 14.02
N LYS A 271 15.24 -7.09 14.72
CA LYS A 271 14.93 -6.23 15.86
C LYS A 271 14.51 -4.86 15.35
N VAL A 272 13.23 -4.55 15.54
CA VAL A 272 12.73 -3.19 15.40
C VAL A 272 13.10 -2.44 16.68
N GLU A 273 14.24 -1.76 16.69
CA GLU A 273 14.65 -0.94 17.83
C GLU A 273 14.06 0.45 17.73
N PHE A 274 13.05 0.70 18.55
CA PHE A 274 12.47 2.02 18.75
C PHE A 274 13.11 2.66 19.98
N LEU A 275 13.71 3.85 19.80
CA LEU A 275 14.46 4.52 20.86
C LEU A 275 13.57 5.15 21.96
N LEU A 276 12.29 5.42 21.68
CA LEU A 276 11.35 6.08 22.60
C LEU A 276 9.91 5.61 22.36
N ASP A 277 9.04 5.70 23.37
CA ASP A 277 7.58 5.67 23.19
C ASP A 277 7.10 7.12 23.05
N ASP A 278 6.53 7.45 21.89
CA ASP A 278 6.17 8.82 21.47
C ASP A 278 4.69 8.96 21.12
N GLU A 279 3.85 8.08 21.66
CA GLU A 279 2.40 8.18 21.51
C GLU A 279 1.94 9.57 21.98
N LYS A 280 1.38 10.36 21.06
CA LYS A 280 0.78 11.64 21.44
C LYS A 280 -0.48 11.35 22.25
N PRO A 281 -0.68 12.02 23.40
CA PRO A 281 -1.94 11.94 24.11
C PRO A 281 -3.11 12.30 23.18
N GLY A 282 -4.13 11.46 23.17
CA GLY A 282 -5.34 11.66 22.38
C GLY A 282 -6.19 10.39 22.33
N ILE A 283 -7.32 10.48 21.63
CA ILE A 283 -8.34 9.42 21.59
C ILE A 283 -8.73 9.17 20.15
N ILE A 284 -8.87 7.89 19.78
CA ILE A 284 -9.43 7.47 18.50
C ILE A 284 -10.95 7.58 18.60
N ALA A 285 -11.52 8.42 17.75
CA ALA A 285 -12.95 8.55 17.56
C ALA A 285 -13.42 7.71 16.38
N ILE A 286 -14.68 7.26 16.44
CA ILE A 286 -15.40 6.60 15.36
C ILE A 286 -16.69 7.38 15.09
N THR A 287 -17.00 7.64 13.82
CA THR A 287 -18.17 8.41 13.43
C THR A 287 -18.78 7.89 12.13
N SER A 288 -20.09 8.08 11.96
CA SER A 288 -20.76 8.02 10.67
C SER A 288 -20.55 9.37 9.95
N LEU A 289 -19.98 9.36 8.75
CA LEU A 289 -19.73 10.60 7.99
C LEU A 289 -21.00 11.45 7.86
N GLU A 290 -20.83 12.78 7.81
CA GLU A 290 -21.91 13.78 7.61
C GLU A 290 -22.96 13.85 8.74
N GLY A 291 -22.53 14.24 9.95
CA GLY A 291 -23.43 14.73 11.00
C GLY A 291 -24.17 13.67 11.83
N GLY A 292 -23.71 12.42 11.76
CA GLY A 292 -24.20 11.35 12.63
C GLY A 292 -23.46 11.26 13.97
N SER A 293 -23.66 10.15 14.68
CA SER A 293 -23.10 9.91 16.01
C SER A 293 -21.57 9.83 15.98
N GLU A 294 -20.95 10.44 16.98
CA GLU A 294 -19.52 10.39 17.24
C GLU A 294 -19.29 9.73 18.59
N ASP A 295 -18.31 8.83 18.67
CA ASP A 295 -18.01 8.12 19.89
C ASP A 295 -16.53 7.77 20.00
N PHE A 296 -16.07 7.48 21.21
CA PHE A 296 -14.65 7.38 21.53
C PHE A 296 -14.24 5.94 21.84
N LEU A 297 -13.34 5.39 21.02
CA LEU A 297 -12.84 4.03 21.17
C LEU A 297 -11.67 3.91 22.15
N GLY A 298 -11.00 5.01 22.51
CA GLY A 298 -9.87 5.02 23.44
C GLY A 298 -8.55 5.44 22.79
N THR A 299 -7.44 5.28 23.50
CA THR A 299 -6.09 5.59 22.97
C THR A 299 -5.66 4.59 21.86
N ASN A 300 -4.55 4.83 21.16
CA ASN A 300 -4.06 3.85 20.16
C ASN A 300 -3.75 2.51 20.84
N SER A 301 -3.08 2.57 21.99
CA SER A 301 -2.76 1.39 22.79
C SER A 301 -4.00 0.60 23.22
N GLU A 302 -5.11 1.26 23.54
CA GLU A 302 -6.38 0.60 23.87
C GLU A 302 -7.04 -0.05 22.65
N LEU A 303 -7.05 0.63 21.50
CA LEU A 303 -7.60 0.07 20.26
C LEU A 303 -6.78 -1.11 19.75
N GLU A 304 -5.45 -1.05 19.82
CA GLU A 304 -4.56 -2.17 19.47
C GLU A 304 -4.85 -3.38 20.35
N LYS A 305 -4.90 -3.18 21.66
CA LYS A 305 -5.23 -4.24 22.63
C LYS A 305 -6.61 -4.83 22.34
N TYR A 306 -7.60 -4.00 22.03
CA TYR A 306 -8.93 -4.46 21.63
C TYR A 306 -8.85 -5.36 20.39
N CYS A 307 -8.24 -4.88 19.30
CA CYS A 307 -8.14 -5.62 18.05
C CYS A 307 -7.39 -6.95 18.22
N ASP A 308 -6.34 -6.99 19.03
CA ASP A 308 -5.58 -8.20 19.31
C ASP A 308 -6.39 -9.24 20.09
N GLU A 309 -7.20 -8.81 21.06
CA GLU A 309 -8.11 -9.72 21.75
C GLU A 309 -9.19 -10.27 20.79
N ILE A 310 -9.75 -9.41 19.92
CA ILE A 310 -10.69 -9.86 18.90
C ILE A 310 -10.06 -10.92 17.98
N ARG A 311 -8.81 -10.70 17.53
CA ARG A 311 -8.08 -11.67 16.70
C ARG A 311 -7.94 -13.03 17.37
N LYS A 312 -7.65 -13.05 18.68
CA LYS A 312 -7.54 -14.30 19.46
C LYS A 312 -8.87 -15.04 19.58
N LEU A 313 -10.00 -14.33 19.55
CA LEU A 313 -11.35 -14.93 19.61
C LEU A 313 -11.78 -15.63 18.31
N GLY A 314 -11.16 -15.28 17.18
CA GLY A 314 -11.44 -15.82 15.84
C GLY A 314 -12.81 -15.42 15.28
N ASP A 315 -12.98 -15.50 13.96
CA ASP A 315 -14.24 -15.26 13.24
C ASP A 315 -14.86 -13.84 13.38
N TYR A 316 -14.02 -12.82 13.54
CA TYR A 316 -14.44 -11.40 13.55
C TYR A 316 -13.49 -10.53 12.71
N PRO A 317 -13.39 -10.76 11.39
CA PRO A 317 -12.40 -10.11 10.53
C PRO A 317 -12.55 -8.59 10.46
N ASN A 318 -13.76 -8.03 10.57
CA ASN A 318 -13.97 -6.58 10.53
C ASN A 318 -13.65 -5.91 11.88
N LEU A 319 -14.03 -6.53 13.00
CA LEU A 319 -13.64 -6.02 14.33
C LEU A 319 -12.13 -6.16 14.60
N ALA A 320 -11.51 -7.24 14.10
CA ALA A 320 -10.07 -7.46 14.20
C ALA A 320 -9.24 -6.48 13.34
N SER A 321 -9.88 -5.82 12.36
CA SER A 321 -9.23 -4.91 11.43
C SER A 321 -9.50 -3.44 11.71
N LEU A 322 -10.16 -3.07 12.83
CA LEU A 322 -10.44 -1.66 13.16
C LEU A 322 -9.17 -0.82 13.25
N MET A 323 -8.12 -1.33 13.91
CA MET A 323 -6.83 -0.63 13.97
C MET A 323 -6.24 -0.45 12.56
N GLU A 324 -6.30 -1.48 11.71
CA GLU A 324 -5.81 -1.38 10.32
C GLU A 324 -6.64 -0.38 9.50
N THR A 325 -7.94 -0.33 9.75
CA THR A 325 -8.87 0.59 9.10
C THR A 325 -8.53 2.03 9.49
N TYR A 326 -8.34 2.28 10.79
CA TYR A 326 -7.90 3.58 11.30
C TYR A 326 -6.54 4.00 10.73
N LEU A 327 -5.56 3.08 10.69
CA LEU A 327 -4.23 3.35 10.14
C LEU A 327 -4.25 3.66 8.64
N SER A 328 -5.14 2.99 7.89
CA SER A 328 -5.28 3.16 6.44
C SER A 328 -6.28 4.24 6.03
N GLU A 329 -6.96 4.86 6.99
CA GLU A 329 -8.03 5.85 6.77
C GLU A 329 -9.12 5.34 5.82
N SER A 330 -9.36 4.04 5.88
CA SER A 330 -10.36 3.39 5.06
C SER A 330 -11.74 3.58 5.66
N TYR A 331 -12.75 3.75 4.81
CA TYR A 331 -14.14 3.64 5.23
C TYR A 331 -14.53 2.18 5.46
N LEU A 332 -15.28 1.92 6.53
CA LEU A 332 -15.87 0.61 6.78
C LEU A 332 -17.35 0.62 6.41
N GLU A 333 -17.75 -0.40 5.66
CA GLU A 333 -19.17 -0.72 5.46
C GLU A 333 -19.76 -1.12 6.82
N PRO A 334 -20.87 -0.51 7.25
CA PRO A 334 -21.37 -0.71 8.60
C PRO A 334 -22.07 -2.06 8.79
N GLU A 335 -22.72 -2.63 7.78
CA GLU A 335 -23.53 -3.86 7.93
C GLU A 335 -22.73 -5.09 8.38
N PRO A 336 -21.55 -5.41 7.78
CA PRO A 336 -20.72 -6.52 8.28
C PRO A 336 -20.24 -6.30 9.72
N LEU A 337 -20.06 -5.04 10.12
CA LEU A 337 -19.60 -4.69 11.46
C LEU A 337 -20.71 -4.85 12.50
N VAL A 338 -21.96 -4.48 12.16
CA VAL A 338 -23.15 -4.73 12.98
C VAL A 338 -23.28 -6.23 13.27
N GLU A 339 -23.22 -7.07 12.23
CA GLU A 339 -23.35 -8.53 12.39
C GLU A 339 -22.27 -9.11 13.32
N GLU A 340 -21.01 -8.68 13.14
CA GLU A 340 -19.91 -9.13 13.99
C GLU A 340 -20.05 -8.67 15.44
N CYS A 341 -20.45 -7.42 15.66
CA CYS A 341 -20.70 -6.85 16.97
C CYS A 341 -21.78 -7.61 17.74
N GLU A 342 -22.95 -7.81 17.13
CA GLU A 342 -24.06 -8.54 17.75
C GLU A 342 -23.65 -9.97 18.13
N ARG A 343 -22.99 -10.67 17.21
CA ARG A 343 -22.46 -12.02 17.44
C ARG A 343 -21.48 -12.05 18.62
N LEU A 344 -20.60 -11.07 18.73
CA LEU A 344 -19.62 -11.01 19.82
C LEU A 344 -20.28 -10.71 21.16
N LEU A 345 -21.22 -9.76 21.19
CA LEU A 345 -21.96 -9.39 22.40
C LEU A 345 -22.83 -10.54 22.95
N ALA A 346 -23.32 -11.42 22.08
CA ALA A 346 -24.05 -12.63 22.46
C ALA A 346 -23.16 -13.72 23.09
N ARG A 347 -21.82 -13.65 22.99
CA ARG A 347 -20.94 -14.62 23.64
C ARG A 347 -20.86 -14.39 25.15
N ASN A 348 -20.98 -15.48 25.92
CA ASN A 348 -20.92 -15.42 27.38
C ASN A 348 -19.48 -15.26 27.92
N ASN A 349 -18.47 -15.77 27.21
CA ASN A 349 -17.08 -15.80 27.66
C ASN A 349 -16.20 -14.74 26.99
N VAL A 350 -16.65 -13.48 26.99
CA VAL A 350 -15.87 -12.34 26.48
C VAL A 350 -15.74 -11.32 27.61
N ALA A 351 -14.53 -10.81 27.81
CA ALA A 351 -14.25 -9.85 28.89
C ALA A 351 -15.12 -8.60 28.77
N ASP A 352 -15.55 -8.07 29.92
CA ASP A 352 -16.52 -6.96 29.96
C ASP A 352 -16.05 -5.72 29.22
N TRP A 353 -14.75 -5.39 29.32
CA TRP A 353 -14.16 -4.23 28.62
C TRP A 353 -14.17 -4.41 27.09
N VAL A 354 -14.03 -5.65 26.59
CA VAL A 354 -14.15 -5.93 25.14
C VAL A 354 -15.60 -5.73 24.71
N LYS A 355 -16.57 -6.19 25.51
CA LYS A 355 -18.00 -5.97 25.25
C LYS A 355 -18.35 -4.48 25.30
N GLU A 356 -17.78 -3.72 26.22
CA GLU A 356 -17.97 -2.27 26.31
C GLU A 356 -17.51 -1.57 25.02
N LYS A 357 -16.28 -1.81 24.58
CA LYS A 357 -15.78 -1.25 23.30
C LYS A 357 -16.61 -1.74 22.10
N THR A 358 -17.02 -3.00 22.09
CA THR A 358 -17.89 -3.54 21.02
C THR A 358 -19.24 -2.81 20.95
N ARG A 359 -19.84 -2.45 22.10
CA ARG A 359 -21.10 -1.68 22.11
C ARG A 359 -20.93 -0.28 21.53
N ILE A 360 -19.79 0.36 21.76
CA ILE A 360 -19.46 1.66 21.15
C ILE A 360 -19.43 1.52 19.63
N VAL A 361 -18.68 0.53 19.12
CA VAL A 361 -18.61 0.24 17.68
C VAL A 361 -19.99 -0.07 17.09
N LEU A 362 -20.78 -0.92 17.76
CA LEU A 362 -22.11 -1.30 17.31
C LEU A 362 -23.03 -0.08 17.17
N ARG A 363 -23.06 0.80 18.18
CA ARG A 363 -23.92 1.99 18.18
C ARG A 363 -23.65 2.88 16.99
N VAL A 364 -22.37 3.18 16.69
CA VAL A 364 -22.02 4.03 15.55
C VAL A 364 -22.27 3.30 14.23
N ALA A 365 -22.05 1.98 14.18
CA ALA A 365 -22.35 1.17 13.00
C ALA A 365 -23.85 1.15 12.66
N GLU A 366 -24.73 0.97 13.66
CA GLU A 366 -26.18 1.02 13.47
C GLU A 366 -26.64 2.39 12.94
N ASP A 367 -26.13 3.48 13.51
CA ASP A 367 -26.40 4.84 13.04
C ASP A 367 -25.89 5.09 11.60
N ALA A 368 -24.74 4.53 11.24
CA ALA A 368 -24.23 4.55 9.87
C ALA A 368 -25.14 3.78 8.89
N VAL A 369 -25.68 2.62 9.30
CA VAL A 369 -26.68 1.89 8.50
C VAL A 369 -27.94 2.73 8.30
N GLU A 370 -28.47 3.34 9.37
CA GLU A 370 -29.70 4.13 9.32
C GLU A 370 -29.55 5.37 8.43
N SER A 371 -28.40 6.03 8.49
CA SER A 371 -28.08 7.22 7.70
C SER A 371 -27.61 6.91 6.28
N GLY A 372 -27.27 5.65 5.97
CA GLY A 372 -26.75 5.24 4.67
C GLY A 372 -25.31 5.69 4.40
N HIS A 373 -24.54 5.94 5.46
CA HIS A 373 -23.15 6.37 5.42
C HIS A 373 -22.19 5.24 5.80
N ASN A 374 -20.89 5.46 5.55
CA ASN A 374 -19.84 4.56 6.04
C ASN A 374 -19.28 5.07 7.36
N LEU A 375 -18.57 4.18 8.05
CA LEU A 375 -17.82 4.50 9.27
C LEU A 375 -16.44 5.07 8.93
N TYR A 376 -16.04 6.07 9.71
CA TYR A 376 -14.76 6.74 9.63
C TYR A 376 -14.11 6.84 11.03
N PHE A 377 -12.78 6.75 11.07
CA PHE A 377 -11.99 6.79 12.29
C PHE A 377 -10.98 7.92 12.19
N TYR A 378 -10.82 8.69 13.27
CA TYR A 378 -9.80 9.73 13.31
C TYR A 378 -9.22 9.90 14.71
N PHE A 379 -8.07 10.55 14.77
CA PHE A 379 -7.42 10.91 16.01
C PHE A 379 -7.93 12.26 16.50
N SER A 380 -8.51 12.30 17.70
CA SER A 380 -8.82 13.55 18.40
C SER A 380 -7.67 13.89 19.36
N PRO A 381 -6.95 15.00 19.13
CA PRO A 381 -5.91 15.47 20.05
C PRO A 381 -6.51 16.12 21.30
N ASP A 382 -7.76 16.57 21.23
CA ASP A 382 -8.44 17.25 22.32
C ASP A 382 -9.07 16.20 23.25
N ILE A 383 -8.43 16.01 24.41
CA ILE A 383 -9.04 15.37 25.57
C ILE A 383 -9.73 16.49 26.35
N GLU A 384 -11.00 16.78 26.05
CA GLU A 384 -11.85 17.57 26.97
C GLU A 384 -12.27 16.75 28.20
#